data_AF-A0A803PKQ9-F1
#
_entry.id   AF-A0A803PKQ9-F1
#
_cell.length_a   1.000
_cell.length_b   1.000
_cell.length_c   1.000
_cell.angle_alpha   90.00
_cell.angle_beta   90.00
_cell.angle_gamma   90.00
#
_symmetry.space_group_name_H-M   'P 1'
#
loop_
_entity.id
_entity.type
_entity.pdbx_description
1 polymer ?
#
loop_
_entity_poly.entity_id
_entity_poly.type
_entity_poly.pdbx_seq_one_letter_code
_entity_poly.pdbx_strand_id
1 'polypeptide(L)'
;MVKEEALGELGLEDLMDTEAIPKAYEDELDSRIKLEQNLELMGEIEEVSICKEDPTKTICVGKHLPPTMKENVINTVKENQDVLAWSHSNMTRIDRNTICHALNIDKDATLFRQKRRPLDPMRANVVK
;
A
#
# COMPACT_ATOMS: atom_id res chain seq x y z
N MET A 1 11.72 -34.84 -57.49
CA MET A 1 10.38 -34.57 -56.92
C MET A 1 10.48 -34.84 -55.43
N VAL A 2 11.03 -33.87 -54.70
CA VAL A 2 11.24 -33.98 -53.25
C VAL A 2 9.97 -33.43 -52.61
N LYS A 3 9.26 -34.28 -51.87
CA LYS A 3 8.13 -33.87 -51.05
C LYS A 3 8.69 -33.36 -49.72
N GLU A 4 8.34 -32.14 -49.38
CA GLU A 4 8.65 -31.48 -48.12
C GLU A 4 7.50 -31.80 -47.16
N GLU A 5 7.78 -32.56 -46.08
CA GLU A 5 6.82 -32.85 -45.03
C GLU A 5 6.80 -31.69 -44.03
N ALA A 6 5.65 -31.01 -43.95
CA ALA A 6 5.41 -29.96 -42.97
C ALA A 6 5.19 -30.60 -41.58
N LEU A 7 6.16 -30.39 -40.68
CA LEU A 7 5.96 -30.58 -39.25
C LEU A 7 5.10 -29.42 -38.74
N GLY A 8 3.89 -29.74 -38.31
CA GLY A 8 2.96 -28.80 -37.69
C GLY A 8 3.57 -28.17 -36.45
N GLU A 9 3.50 -26.84 -36.40
CA GLU A 9 3.84 -26.03 -35.24
C GLU A 9 2.93 -26.44 -34.07
N LEU A 10 3.50 -27.10 -33.06
CA LEU A 10 2.86 -27.25 -31.76
C LEU A 10 2.95 -25.89 -31.07
N GLY A 11 1.84 -25.16 -31.09
CA GLY A 11 1.70 -23.84 -30.50
C GLY A 11 2.06 -23.86 -29.02
N LEU A 12 2.81 -22.85 -28.62
CA LEU A 12 3.13 -22.52 -27.22
C LEU A 12 1.92 -22.00 -26.42
N GLU A 13 0.71 -22.18 -26.96
CA GLU A 13 -0.56 -21.65 -26.45
C GLU A 13 -1.32 -22.65 -25.56
N ASP A 14 -0.89 -23.92 -25.50
CA ASP A 14 -1.57 -24.96 -24.71
C ASP A 14 -1.00 -25.14 -23.29
N LEU A 15 -0.22 -24.19 -22.76
CA LEU A 15 0.32 -24.27 -21.39
C LEU A 15 0.19 -22.96 -20.59
N MET A 16 -0.96 -22.30 -20.70
CA MET A 16 -1.42 -21.37 -19.67
C MET A 16 -2.91 -21.57 -19.50
N ASP A 17 -3.28 -22.67 -18.84
CA ASP A 17 -4.54 -22.70 -18.10
C ASP A 17 -4.55 -21.44 -17.22
N THR A 18 -5.39 -20.47 -17.58
CA THR A 18 -5.71 -19.33 -16.75
C THR A 18 -6.58 -19.83 -15.60
N GLU A 19 -6.04 -20.72 -14.76
CA GLU A 19 -6.55 -20.85 -13.42
C GLU A 19 -6.31 -19.50 -12.77
N ALA A 20 -7.41 -18.79 -12.49
CA ALA A 20 -7.38 -17.59 -11.68
C ALA A 20 -6.46 -17.86 -10.49
N ILE A 21 -5.40 -17.06 -10.35
CA ILE A 21 -4.48 -17.15 -9.22
C ILE A 21 -5.36 -17.32 -7.98
N PRO A 22 -5.25 -18.43 -7.24
CA PRO A 22 -6.12 -18.67 -6.10
C PRO A 22 -6.03 -17.44 -5.20
N LYS A 23 -7.18 -16.90 -4.78
CA LYS A 23 -7.21 -15.69 -3.93
C LYS A 23 -6.25 -15.79 -2.74
N ALA A 24 -6.08 -17.00 -2.22
CA ALA A 24 -5.11 -17.34 -1.17
C ALA A 24 -3.64 -16.97 -1.49
N TYR A 25 -3.22 -16.99 -2.76
CA TYR A 25 -1.87 -16.63 -3.19
C TYR A 25 -1.67 -15.11 -3.29
N GLU A 26 -2.71 -14.37 -3.68
CA GLU A 26 -2.71 -12.90 -3.57
C GLU A 26 -2.76 -12.46 -2.11
N ASP A 27 -3.56 -13.16 -1.30
CA ASP A 27 -3.71 -12.90 0.13
C ASP A 27 -2.39 -13.13 0.90
N GLU A 28 -1.56 -14.07 0.45
CA GLU A 28 -0.22 -14.34 1.02
C GLU A 28 0.79 -13.23 0.71
N LEU A 29 0.63 -12.53 -0.41
CA LEU A 29 1.51 -11.41 -0.82
C LEU A 29 1.06 -10.04 -0.28
N ASP A 30 -0.23 -9.85 0.03
CA ASP A 30 -0.69 -8.61 0.63
C ASP A 30 -0.47 -8.59 2.14
N SER A 31 0.65 -7.96 2.53
CA SER A 31 1.00 -7.71 3.94
C SER A 31 -0.11 -7.04 4.78
N ARG A 32 -1.09 -6.36 4.16
CA ARG A 32 -2.24 -5.76 4.86
C ARG A 32 -3.18 -6.82 5.43
N ILE A 33 -3.37 -7.95 4.74
CA ILE A 33 -4.26 -9.03 5.20
C ILE A 33 -3.70 -9.64 6.48
N LYS A 34 -2.38 -9.79 6.56
CA LYS A 34 -1.70 -10.18 7.81
C LYS A 34 -1.92 -9.17 8.94
N LEU A 35 -2.04 -7.88 8.63
CA LEU A 35 -2.33 -6.83 9.63
C LEU A 35 -3.79 -6.89 10.09
N GLU A 36 -4.74 -7.09 9.19
CA GLU A 36 -6.16 -7.28 9.52
C GLU A 36 -6.36 -8.52 10.41
N GLN A 37 -5.73 -9.64 10.06
CA GLN A 37 -5.72 -10.85 10.88
C GLN A 37 -5.04 -10.63 12.25
N ASN A 38 -4.00 -9.79 12.30
CA ASN A 38 -3.37 -9.43 13.58
C ASN A 38 -4.32 -8.62 14.47
N LEU A 39 -5.16 -7.74 13.90
CA LEU A 39 -6.16 -6.99 14.68
C LEU A 39 -7.16 -7.92 15.36
N GLU A 40 -7.57 -9.02 14.70
CA GLU A 40 -8.41 -10.06 15.29
C GLU A 40 -7.70 -10.82 16.44
N LEU A 41 -6.38 -10.96 16.37
CA LEU A 41 -5.56 -11.66 17.38
C LEU A 41 -5.12 -10.76 18.55
N MET A 42 -5.20 -9.43 18.42
CA MET A 42 -4.72 -8.45 19.40
C MET A 42 -5.63 -8.27 20.63
N GLY A 43 -6.72 -9.04 20.72
CA GLY A 43 -7.70 -8.98 21.82
C GLY A 43 -8.88 -8.05 21.53
N GLU A 44 -9.78 -7.89 22.51
CA GLU A 44 -10.98 -7.08 22.35
C GLU A 44 -10.62 -5.58 22.24
N ILE A 45 -11.05 -4.92 21.16
CA ILE A 45 -10.80 -3.49 20.89
C ILE A 45 -12.10 -2.69 20.88
N GLU A 46 -12.01 -1.41 21.24
CA GLU A 46 -13.08 -0.43 21.21
C GLU A 46 -12.70 0.75 20.33
N GLU A 47 -13.64 1.14 19.48
CA GLU A 47 -13.50 2.27 18.57
C GLU A 47 -13.92 3.56 19.28
N VAL A 48 -13.05 4.57 19.23
CA VAL A 48 -13.26 5.86 19.89
C VAL A 48 -13.09 6.98 18.88
N SER A 49 -14.07 7.88 18.80
CA SER A 49 -13.97 9.09 17.98
C SER A 49 -13.08 10.14 18.63
N ILE A 50 -12.15 10.66 17.84
CA ILE A 50 -11.16 11.65 18.28
C ILE A 50 -11.63 13.06 17.93
N CYS A 51 -12.25 13.23 16.76
CA CYS A 51 -12.74 14.52 16.29
C CYS A 51 -14.25 14.68 16.55
N LYS A 52 -14.66 15.83 17.11
CA LYS A 52 -16.09 16.17 17.29
C LYS A 52 -16.76 16.59 15.97
N GLU A 53 -15.99 17.19 15.06
CA GLU A 53 -16.49 17.72 13.78
C GLU A 53 -16.64 16.63 12.73
N ASP A 54 -15.81 15.59 12.82
CA ASP A 54 -15.77 14.49 11.87
C ASP A 54 -15.71 13.14 12.61
N PRO A 55 -16.87 12.49 12.80
CA PRO A 55 -16.94 11.23 13.54
C PRO A 55 -16.28 10.06 12.80
N THR A 56 -15.88 10.23 11.54
CA THR A 56 -15.14 9.19 10.79
C THR A 56 -13.69 9.05 11.27
N LYS A 57 -13.17 10.04 11.99
CA LYS A 57 -11.82 10.04 12.56
C LYS A 57 -11.81 9.28 13.89
N THR A 58 -11.73 7.96 13.79
CA THR A 58 -11.73 7.04 14.92
C THR A 58 -10.37 6.36 15.11
N ILE A 59 -10.13 5.91 16.33
CA ILE A 59 -9.00 5.03 16.67
C ILE A 59 -9.51 3.79 17.39
N CYS A 60 -8.79 2.68 17.26
CA CYS A 60 -9.04 1.47 18.02
C CYS A 60 -8.14 1.42 19.26
N VAL A 61 -8.73 1.27 20.44
CA VAL A 61 -8.02 1.11 21.72
C VAL A 61 -8.40 -0.22 22.34
N GLY A 62 -7.44 -0.95 22.90
CA GLY A 62 -7.73 -2.22 23.59
C GLY A 62 -8.70 -2.02 24.76
N LYS A 63 -9.76 -2.84 24.84
CA LYS A 63 -10.78 -2.75 25.90
C LYS A 63 -10.23 -3.07 27.29
N HIS A 64 -9.21 -3.93 27.35
CA HIS A 64 -8.61 -4.36 28.60
C HIS A 64 -7.49 -3.42 29.10
N LEU A 65 -7.30 -2.26 28.48
CA LEU A 65 -6.39 -1.26 29.03
C LEU A 65 -6.91 -0.73 30.37
N PRO A 66 -6.02 -0.46 31.36
CA PRO A 66 -6.39 0.26 32.56
C PRO A 66 -7.06 1.60 32.20
N PRO A 67 -8.13 2.02 32.90
CA PRO A 67 -8.92 3.18 32.51
C PRO A 67 -8.09 4.46 32.46
N THR A 68 -7.18 4.65 33.41
CA THR A 68 -6.25 5.79 33.45
C THR A 68 -5.34 5.82 32.22
N MET A 69 -4.83 4.67 31.79
CA MET A 69 -3.97 4.57 30.62
C MET A 69 -4.76 4.79 29.34
N LYS A 70 -5.98 4.23 29.26
CA LYS A 70 -6.90 4.43 28.14
C LYS A 70 -7.22 5.91 27.94
N GLU A 71 -7.58 6.62 29.02
CA GLU A 71 -7.83 8.07 28.97
C GLU A 71 -6.59 8.84 28.54
N ASN A 72 -5.41 8.52 29.07
CA ASN A 72 -4.17 9.17 28.68
C ASN A 72 -3.88 9.01 27.19
N VAL A 73 -4.06 7.80 26.63
CA VAL A 73 -3.88 7.56 25.19
C VAL A 73 -4.86 8.39 24.38
N ILE A 74 -6.15 8.35 24.73
CA ILE A 74 -7.20 9.09 24.02
C ILE A 74 -6.92 10.60 24.06
N ASN A 75 -6.54 11.15 25.21
CA ASN A 75 -6.24 12.56 25.36
C ASN A 75 -5.01 12.97 24.55
N THR A 76 -3.93 12.17 24.63
CA THR A 76 -2.71 12.42 23.84
C THR A 76 -3.01 12.43 22.34
N VAL A 77 -3.84 11.50 21.87
CA VAL A 77 -4.21 11.43 20.44
C VAL A 77 -5.10 12.63 20.05
N LYS A 78 -6.03 13.05 20.92
CA LYS A 78 -6.86 14.24 20.70
C LYS A 78 -6.04 15.52 20.63
N GLU A 79 -5.05 15.67 21.50
CA GLU A 79 -4.15 16.82 21.53
C GLU A 79 -3.28 16.93 20.27
N ASN A 80 -2.95 15.79 19.64
CA ASN A 80 -2.10 15.71 18.45
C ASN A 80 -2.88 15.30 17.18
N GLN A 81 -4.18 15.63 17.12
CA GLN A 81 -5.04 15.25 16.01
C GLN A 81 -4.58 15.82 14.65
N ASP A 82 -3.87 16.96 14.69
CA ASP A 82 -3.31 17.69 13.55
C ASP A 82 -2.05 17.04 12.95
N VAL A 83 -1.29 16.28 13.76
CA VAL A 83 -0.10 15.54 13.33
C VAL A 83 -0.46 14.25 12.59
N LEU A 84 -1.66 13.72 12.84
CA LEU A 84 -2.12 12.47 12.25
C LEU A 84 -2.62 12.64 10.81
N ALA A 85 -2.26 11.68 9.97
CA ALA A 85 -2.74 11.60 8.60
C ALA A 85 -4.02 10.75 8.51
N TRP A 86 -5.18 11.37 8.74
CA TRP A 86 -6.49 10.72 8.61
C TRP A 86 -6.82 10.24 7.19
N SER A 87 -6.21 10.89 6.19
CA SER A 87 -6.28 10.49 4.80
C SER A 87 -5.00 10.89 4.08
N HIS A 88 -4.81 10.39 2.86
CA HIS A 88 -3.67 10.75 2.01
C HIS A 88 -3.53 12.26 1.81
N SER A 89 -4.63 13.03 1.85
CA SER A 89 -4.59 14.49 1.70
C SER A 89 -4.05 15.20 2.95
N ASN A 90 -4.08 14.55 4.12
CA ASN A 90 -3.56 15.09 5.38
C ASN A 90 -2.05 14.91 5.53
N MET A 91 -1.42 14.06 4.73
CA MET A 91 0.04 13.95 4.67
C MET A 91 0.60 15.20 3.98
N THR A 92 0.88 16.24 4.76
CA THR A 92 1.61 17.40 4.26
C THR A 92 3.03 16.95 3.92
N ARG A 93 3.44 17.16 2.67
CA ARG A 93 4.79 16.82 2.23
C ARG A 93 5.78 17.63 3.07
N ILE A 94 6.89 17.02 3.48
CA ILE A 94 8.00 17.74 4.11
C ILE A 94 8.41 18.88 3.17
N ASP A 95 8.50 20.10 3.70
CA ASP A 95 8.87 21.26 2.90
C ASP A 95 10.20 21.00 2.20
N ARG A 96 10.26 21.36 0.91
CA ARG A 96 11.42 21.04 0.08
C ARG A 96 12.69 21.74 0.57
N ASN A 97 12.55 22.88 1.26
CA ASN A 97 13.67 23.61 1.86
C ASN A 97 14.18 22.95 3.15
N THR A 98 13.38 22.05 3.76
CA THR A 98 13.74 21.28 4.95
C THR A 98 14.36 19.92 4.59
N ILE A 99 14.40 19.54 3.31
CA ILE A 99 14.90 18.23 2.86
C ILE A 99 16.41 18.13 3.11
N CYS A 100 16.80 17.18 3.96
CA CYS A 100 18.17 16.89 4.37
C CYS A 100 19.05 16.26 3.26
N HIS A 101 18.51 15.99 2.08
CA HIS A 101 19.19 15.27 1.01
C HIS A 101 19.24 16.14 -0.25
N ALA A 102 20.38 16.81 -0.45
CA ALA A 102 20.74 17.36 -1.74
C ALA A 102 21.34 16.23 -2.59
N LEU A 103 20.70 15.89 -3.70
CA LEU A 103 21.36 15.09 -4.72
C LEU A 103 22.51 15.92 -5.29
N ASN A 104 23.72 15.36 -5.33
CA ASN A 104 24.88 16.01 -5.94
C ASN A 104 24.76 15.98 -7.46
N ILE A 105 23.84 16.79 -7.99
CA ILE A 105 23.57 16.94 -9.42
C ILE A 105 24.12 18.29 -9.84
N ASP A 106 24.82 18.30 -10.97
CA ASP A 106 25.25 19.54 -11.61
C ASP A 106 24.01 20.37 -12.00
N LYS A 107 23.96 21.63 -11.54
CA LYS A 107 22.81 22.53 -11.75
C LYS A 107 22.67 22.94 -13.22
N ASP A 108 23.76 22.89 -13.97
CA ASP A 108 23.79 23.22 -15.39
C ASP A 108 23.56 21.98 -16.27
N ALA A 109 23.37 20.80 -15.67
CA ALA A 109 23.06 19.59 -16.40
C ALA A 109 21.69 19.67 -17.08
N THR A 110 21.66 19.32 -18.36
CA THR A 110 20.41 19.24 -19.12
C THR A 110 19.51 18.14 -18.56
N LEU A 111 18.25 18.49 -18.29
CA LEU A 111 17.25 17.52 -17.85
C LEU A 111 17.04 16.43 -18.91
N PHE A 112 17.24 15.17 -18.52
CA PHE A 112 17.02 14.03 -19.40
C PHE A 112 15.71 13.32 -19.03
N ARG A 113 14.75 13.30 -19.97
CA ARG A 113 13.53 12.50 -19.79
C ARG A 113 13.80 11.05 -20.19
N GLN A 114 14.03 10.20 -19.19
CA GLN A 114 14.23 8.77 -19.43
C GLN A 114 13.00 8.13 -20.08
N LYS A 115 13.20 7.42 -21.20
CA LYS A 115 12.14 6.65 -21.85
C LYS A 115 11.63 5.56 -20.91
N ARG A 116 10.31 5.49 -20.70
CA ARG A 116 9.70 4.41 -19.92
C ARG A 116 9.99 3.07 -20.61
N ARG A 117 10.39 2.07 -19.83
CA ARG A 117 10.42 0.70 -20.32
C ARG A 117 8.97 0.20 -20.48
N PRO A 118 8.67 -0.62 -21.50
CA PRO A 118 7.38 -1.28 -21.58
C PRO A 118 7.18 -2.11 -20.31
N LEU A 119 6.08 -1.86 -19.62
CA LEU A 119 5.65 -2.65 -18.48
C LEU A 119 4.68 -3.71 -19.00
N ASP A 120 4.81 -4.93 -18.50
CA ASP A 120 3.90 -6.02 -18.81
C ASP A 120 2.44 -5.59 -18.52
N PRO A 121 1.48 -5.81 -19.44
CA PRO A 121 0.07 -5.44 -19.25
C PRO A 121 -0.54 -5.97 -17.94
N MET A 122 -0.18 -7.19 -17.52
CA MET A 122 -0.65 -7.79 -16.28
C MET A 122 -0.15 -7.00 -15.06
N ARG A 123 1.12 -6.58 -15.09
CA ARG A 123 1.76 -5.78 -14.02
C ARG A 123 1.31 -4.33 -14.03
N ALA A 124 0.96 -3.79 -15.20
CA ALA A 124 0.51 -2.42 -15.34
C ALA A 124 -0.83 -2.14 -14.63
N ASN A 125 -1.68 -3.16 -14.46
CA ASN A 125 -2.96 -3.02 -13.76
C ASN A 125 -2.79 -2.81 -12.24
N VAL A 126 -1.67 -3.25 -11.67
CA VAL A 126 -1.36 -3.12 -10.24
C VAL A 126 -0.74 -1.75 -9.91
N VAL A 127 -0.10 -1.09 -10.88
CA VAL A 127 0.64 0.17 -10.70
C VAL A 127 -0.22 1.41 -11.01
N LYS A 128 -1.55 1.30 -10.90
CA LYS A 128 -2.49 2.38 -11.20
C LYS A 128 -2.74 3.30 -10.01
#